data_AF-A0A349LQ62-F1
#
_entry.id   AF-A0A349LQ62-F1
#
_cell.length_a   1.000
_cell.length_b   1.000
_cell.length_c   1.000
_cell.angle_alpha   90.00
_cell.angle_beta   90.00
_cell.angle_gamma   90.00
#
_symmetry.space_group_name_H-M   'P 1'
#
loop_
_entity.id
_entity.type
_entity.pdbx_description
1 polymer ?
#
loop_
_entity_poly.entity_id
_entity_poly.type
_entity_poly.pdbx_seq_one_letter_code
_entity_poly.pdbx_strand_id
1 'polypeptide(L)' 'RIKRCARDSFRLHQHKLPAVDLVLMVKGDISNVDNAELHEQLERLWRKIARSFPASQPNS' A
#
# COMPACT_ATOMS: atom_id res chain seq x y z
N ARG A 1 7.96 -5.50 12.07
CA ARG A 1 8.42 -5.94 10.72
C ARG A 1 7.39 -5.61 9.65
N ILE A 2 6.14 -6.07 9.77
CA ILE A 2 5.04 -5.74 8.84
C ILE A 2 4.87 -4.24 8.57
N LYS A 3 4.74 -3.41 9.62
CA LYS A 3 4.67 -1.94 9.45
C LYS A 3 5.92 -1.34 8.78
N ARG A 4 7.08 -2.02 8.88
CA ARG A 4 8.30 -1.58 8.20
C ARG A 4 8.21 -1.95 6.71
N CYS A 5 7.88 -3.19 6.36
CA CYS A 5 7.67 -3.62 4.97
C CYS A 5 6.58 -2.81 4.27
N ALA A 6 5.47 -2.55 4.94
CA ALA A 6 4.39 -1.71 4.41
C ALA A 6 4.86 -0.28 4.11
N ARG A 7 5.64 0.33 5.03
CA ARG A 7 6.21 1.66 4.80
C ARG A 7 7.24 1.68 3.68
N ASP A 8 8.09 0.66 3.59
CA ASP A 8 9.10 0.55 2.54
C ASP A 8 8.46 0.40 1.15
N SER A 9 7.49 -0.51 1.04
CA SER A 9 6.69 -0.71 -0.18
C SER A 9 5.87 0.53 -0.53
N PHE A 10 5.31 1.23 0.45
CA PHE A 10 4.64 2.52 0.23
C PHE A 10 5.62 3.58 -0.31
N ARG A 11 6.83 3.69 0.24
CA ARG A 11 7.86 4.64 -0.27
C ARG A 11 8.27 4.33 -1.71
N LEU A 12 8.34 3.06 -2.10
CA LEU A 12 8.58 2.68 -3.49
C LEU A 12 7.42 3.11 -4.41
N HIS A 13 6.18 3.05 -3.90
CA HIS A 13 4.97 3.39 -4.64
C HIS A 13 4.53 4.84 -4.51
N GLN A 14 5.16 5.65 -3.65
CA GLN A 14 4.75 7.03 -3.35
C GLN A 14 4.68 7.90 -4.60
N HIS A 15 5.55 7.66 -5.59
CA HIS A 15 5.56 8.40 -6.85
C HIS A 15 4.35 8.12 -7.74
N LYS A 16 3.66 6.98 -7.52
CA LYS A 16 2.48 6.55 -8.28
C LYS A 16 1.18 6.75 -7.50
N LEU A 17 1.28 7.06 -6.21
CA LEU A 17 0.13 7.27 -5.34
C LEU A 17 -0.16 8.77 -5.24
N PRO A 18 -1.42 9.19 -5.30
CA PRO A 18 -1.79 10.58 -5.03
C PRO A 18 -1.54 10.94 -3.56
N ALA A 19 -1.69 12.23 -3.22
CA ALA A 19 -1.62 12.70 -1.83
C ALA A 19 -2.84 12.19 -1.03
N VAL A 20 -2.77 10.94 -0.61
CA VAL A 20 -3.83 10.25 0.13
C VAL A 20 -3.31 9.72 1.46
N ASP A 21 -4.13 9.89 2.50
CA ASP A 21 -3.89 9.28 3.82
C ASP A 21 -4.43 7.85 3.84
N LEU A 22 -3.55 6.87 4.09
CA LEU A 22 -3.91 5.46 4.16
C LEU A 22 -3.69 4.91 5.57
N VAL A 23 -4.75 4.35 6.15
CA VAL A 23 -4.69 3.62 7.42
C VAL A 23 -4.62 2.12 7.13
N LEU A 24 -3.47 1.50 7.37
CA LEU A 24 -3.29 0.06 7.26
C LEU A 24 -3.65 -0.62 8.58
N MET A 25 -4.75 -1.38 8.60
CA MET A 25 -5.13 -2.22 9.73
C MET A 25 -4.63 -3.65 9.52
N VAL A 26 -3.84 -4.13 10.47
CA VAL A 26 -3.33 -5.52 10.50
C VAL A 26 -4.14 -6.30 11.52
N LYS A 27 -4.86 -7.34 11.08
CA LYS A 27 -5.57 -8.25 11.99
C LYS A 27 -4.63 -9.39 12.41
N GLY A 28 -4.81 -9.88 13.65
CA GLY A 28 -3.80 -10.53 14.50
C GLY A 28 -3.01 -11.73 13.94
N ASP A 29 -3.45 -12.39 12.87
CA ASP A 29 -2.80 -13.60 12.34
C ASP A 29 -1.65 -13.33 11.35
N ILE A 30 -1.38 -12.06 11.02
CA ILE A 30 -0.28 -11.68 10.11
C ILE A 30 1.12 -11.95 10.71
N SER A 31 1.22 -12.25 12.01
CA SER A 31 2.48 -12.63 12.64
C SER A 31 3.09 -13.91 12.06
N ASN A 32 2.27 -14.79 11.46
CA ASN A 32 2.71 -16.03 10.83
C ASN A 32 2.77 -15.93 9.28
N VAL A 33 2.47 -14.76 8.72
CA VAL A 33 2.50 -14.53 7.28
C VAL A 33 3.94 -14.24 6.85
N ASP A 34 4.42 -14.97 5.85
CA ASP A 34 5.74 -14.76 5.27
C ASP A 34 5.86 -13.32 4.72
N ASN A 35 7.05 -12.74 4.80
CA ASN A 35 7.34 -11.44 4.21
C ASN A 35 7.04 -11.41 2.71
N ALA A 36 7.24 -12.53 2.01
CA ALA A 36 6.93 -12.65 0.58
C ALA A 36 5.41 -12.49 0.33
N GLU A 37 4.60 -13.19 1.10
CA GLU A 37 3.14 -13.12 1.00
C GLU A 37 2.63 -11.73 1.39
N LEU A 38 3.17 -11.15 2.47
CA LEU A 38 2.84 -9.78 2.88
C LEU A 38 3.16 -8.78 1.75
N HIS A 39 4.32 -8.91 1.11
CA HIS A 39 4.71 -8.04 0.02
C HIS A 39 3.76 -8.19 -1.17
N GLU A 40 3.40 -9.41 -1.56
CA GLU A 40 2.45 -9.64 -2.64
C GLU A 40 1.08 -9.00 -2.35
N GLN A 41 0.59 -9.13 -1.11
CA GLN A 41 -0.67 -8.51 -0.70
C GLN A 41 -0.60 -6.98 -0.76
N LEU A 42 0.49 -6.39 -0.29
CA LEU A 42 0.74 -4.95 -0.38
C LEU A 42 0.77 -4.48 -1.85
N GLU A 43 1.50 -5.17 -2.73
CA GLU A 43 1.57 -4.85 -4.15
C GLU A 43 0.20 -4.93 -4.84
N ARG A 44 -0.65 -5.89 -4.47
CA ARG A 44 -2.03 -5.97 -4.96
C ARG A 44 -2.86 -4.78 -4.48
N LEU A 45 -2.72 -4.39 -3.22
CA LEU A 45 -3.40 -3.22 -2.65
C LEU A 45 -2.96 -1.92 -3.33
N TRP A 46 -1.66 -1.68 -3.49
CA TRP A 46 -1.14 -0.47 -4.15
C TRP A 46 -1.60 -0.35 -5.58
N ARG A 47 -1.56 -1.46 -6.34
CA ARG A 47 -2.11 -1.49 -7.71
C ARG A 47 -3.60 -1.17 -7.75
N LYS A 48 -4.37 -1.63 -6.76
CA LYS A 48 -5.80 -1.29 -6.65
C LYS A 48 -5.99 0.19 -6.33
N ILE A 49 -5.24 0.72 -5.37
CA ILE A 49 -5.29 2.13 -4.97
C ILE A 49 -4.89 3.03 -6.15
N ALA A 50 -3.77 2.76 -6.81
CA ALA A 50 -3.31 3.55 -7.95
C ALA A 50 -4.31 3.57 -9.13
N ARG A 51 -5.13 2.52 -9.27
CA ARG A 51 -6.21 2.46 -10.28
C ARG A 51 -7.50 3.14 -9.82
N SER A 52 -7.88 2.98 -8.55
CA SER A 52 -9.13 3.52 -8.00
C SER A 52 -9.02 4.99 -7.62
N PHE A 53 -7.81 5.44 -7.30
CA PHE A 53 -7.44 6.83 -7.09
C PHE A 53 -6.44 7.21 -8.18
N PRO A 54 -6.88 7.30 -9.46
CA PRO A 54 -6.10 8.10 -10.39
C PRO A 54 -5.95 9.46 -9.71
N ALA A 55 -4.75 10.05 -9.75
CA ALA A 55 -4.59 11.44 -9.33
C ALA A 55 -5.72 12.20 -10.00
N SER A 56 -6.77 12.56 -9.24
CA SER A 56 -7.81 13.42 -9.73
C SER A 56 -7.04 14.65 -10.13
N GLN A 57 -6.80 14.76 -11.44
CA GLN A 57 -6.45 16.01 -12.06
C GLN A 57 -7.45 16.99 -11.45
N PRO A 58 -7.01 17.95 -10.63
CA PRO A 58 -7.91 19.00 -10.21
C PRO A 58 -8.39 19.61 -11.53
N ASN A 59 -9.68 19.46 -11.80
CA ASN A 59 -10.33 20.05 -12.95
C ASN A 59 -9.88 21.51 -13.05
N SER A 60 -9.18 21.87 -14.13
CA SER A 60 -8.97 23.24 -14.59
C SER A 60 -8.74 23.19 -16.09
#